data_AF-A0A2E2UY68-F1
#
_entry.id   AF-A0A2E2UY68-F1
#
_cell.length_a   1.000
_cell.length_b   1.000
_cell.length_c   1.000
_cell.angle_alpha   90.00
_cell.angle_beta   90.00
_cell.angle_gamma   90.00
#
_symmetry.space_group_name_H-M   'P 1'
#
loop_
_entity.id
_entity.type
_entity.pdbx_description
1 polymer ?
#
loop_
_entity_poly.entity_id
_entity_poly.type
_entity_poly.pdbx_seq_one_letter_code
_entity_poly.pdbx_strand_id
1 'polypeptide(L)'
;MNVTTDIVQRDSKILMMMFGVLVFLALMYMYFVSSTILHTVVRKEVAKSIIELESKIAELETDYILAQNSINTELAIEKGFIPNDNKKLFADRSVSTLVLSTGN
;
A
#
# COMPACT_ATOMS: atom_id res chain seq x y z
N MET A 1 -68.58 29.17 -15.50
CA MET A 1 -67.59 28.57 -16.43
C MET A 1 -66.17 28.72 -15.86
N ASN A 2 -65.92 28.36 -14.60
CA ASN A 2 -64.58 28.40 -13.97
C ASN A 2 -64.15 27.05 -13.37
N VAL A 3 -65.10 26.13 -13.12
CA VAL A 3 -64.80 24.85 -12.47
C VAL A 3 -63.96 23.93 -13.38
N THR A 4 -64.08 24.04 -14.70
CA THR A 4 -63.31 23.24 -15.66
C THR A 4 -61.88 23.74 -15.87
N THR A 5 -61.58 25.01 -15.63
CA THR A 5 -60.22 25.55 -15.79
C THR A 5 -59.33 25.20 -14.59
N ASP A 6 -59.91 25.13 -13.38
CA ASP A 6 -59.16 24.85 -12.16
C ASP A 6 -58.68 23.39 -12.09
N ILE A 7 -59.48 22.45 -12.61
CA ILE A 7 -59.09 21.02 -12.70
C ILE A 7 -57.94 20.82 -13.70
N VAL A 8 -58.00 21.45 -14.88
CA VAL A 8 -56.96 21.33 -15.91
C VAL A 8 -55.64 21.96 -15.47
N GLN A 9 -55.70 23.10 -14.76
CA GLN A 9 -54.48 23.72 -14.22
C GLN A 9 -53.82 22.89 -13.13
N ARG A 10 -54.61 22.18 -12.30
CA ARG A 10 -54.06 21.32 -11.24
C ARG A 10 -53.36 20.09 -11.83
N ASP A 11 -53.97 19.46 -12.82
CA ASP A 11 -53.41 18.27 -13.47
C ASP A 11 -52.12 18.60 -14.24
N SER A 12 -52.07 19.76 -14.91
CA SER A 12 -50.86 20.22 -15.59
C SER A 12 -49.69 20.49 -14.63
N LYS A 13 -49.96 21.01 -13.42
CA LYS A 13 -48.92 21.23 -12.40
C LYS A 13 -48.39 19.91 -11.84
N ILE A 14 -49.27 18.92 -11.61
CA ILE A 14 -48.88 17.59 -11.14
C ILE A 14 -48.01 16.88 -12.18
N LEU A 15 -48.40 16.95 -13.46
CA LEU A 15 -47.59 16.39 -14.55
C LEU A 15 -46.21 17.04 -14.65
N MET A 16 -46.12 18.36 -14.51
CA MET A 16 -44.85 19.08 -14.52
C MET A 16 -43.97 18.69 -13.31
N MET A 17 -44.58 18.48 -12.14
CA MET A 17 -43.87 18.01 -10.95
C MET A 17 -43.35 16.57 -11.14
N MET A 18 -44.17 15.66 -11.67
CA MET A 18 -43.76 14.29 -11.97
C MET A 18 -42.62 14.25 -13.01
N PHE A 19 -42.71 15.09 -14.04
CA PHE A 19 -41.64 15.19 -15.03
C PHE A 19 -40.34 15.73 -14.42
N GLY A 20 -40.43 16.75 -13.55
CA GLY A 20 -39.28 17.25 -12.79
C GLY A 20 -38.62 16.19 -11.92
N VAL A 21 -39.42 15.40 -11.20
CA VAL A 21 -38.93 14.28 -10.38
C VAL A 21 -38.26 13.21 -11.25
N LEU A 22 -38.82 12.89 -12.41
CA LEU A 22 -38.25 11.92 -13.33
C LEU A 22 -36.89 12.37 -13.87
N VAL A 23 -36.76 13.63 -14.28
CA VAL A 23 -35.49 14.20 -14.74
C VAL A 23 -34.47 14.24 -13.60
N PHE A 24 -34.90 14.63 -12.40
CA PHE A 24 -34.03 14.62 -11.22
C PHE A 24 -33.50 13.21 -10.91
N LEU A 25 -34.36 12.19 -10.97
CA LEU A 25 -33.97 10.80 -10.77
C LEU A 25 -32.97 10.32 -11.84
N ALA A 26 -33.16 10.72 -13.09
CA ALA A 26 -32.26 10.39 -14.19
C ALA A 26 -30.86 11.01 -14.00
N LEU A 27 -30.79 12.27 -13.57
CA LEU A 27 -29.52 12.94 -13.26
C LEU A 27 -28.81 12.30 -12.06
N MET A 28 -29.56 11.99 -10.99
CA MET A 28 -29.04 11.26 -9.83
C MET A 28 -28.50 9.90 -10.21
N TYR A 29 -29.21 9.17 -11.08
CA TYR A 29 -28.76 7.87 -11.58
C TYR A 29 -27.42 7.99 -12.34
N MET A 30 -27.32 8.95 -13.27
CA MET A 30 -26.09 9.18 -14.03
C MET A 30 -24.91 9.57 -13.12
N TYR A 31 -25.16 10.39 -12.10
CA TYR A 31 -24.17 10.74 -11.08
C TYR A 31 -23.73 9.53 -10.26
N PHE A 32 -24.68 8.71 -9.79
CA PHE A 32 -24.37 7.51 -9.02
C PHE A 32 -23.57 6.49 -9.83
N VAL A 33 -23.91 6.29 -11.10
CA VAL A 33 -23.16 5.41 -12.01
C VAL A 33 -21.73 5.92 -12.17
N SER A 34 -21.55 7.23 -12.40
CA SER A 34 -20.23 7.86 -12.53
C SER A 34 -19.40 7.69 -11.25
N SER A 35 -20.01 7.94 -10.08
CA SER A 35 -19.35 7.78 -8.77
C SER A 35 -18.97 6.32 -8.48
N THR A 36 -19.84 5.36 -8.83
CA THR A 36 -19.58 3.92 -8.67
C THR A 36 -18.42 3.44 -9.54
N ILE A 37 -18.35 3.95 -10.77
CA ILE A 37 -17.24 3.68 -11.69
C ILE A 37 -15.94 4.24 -11.11
N LEU A 38 -15.94 5.49 -10.64
CA LEU A 38 -14.76 6.12 -10.02
C LEU A 38 -14.27 5.35 -8.80
N HIS A 39 -15.17 4.93 -7.90
CA HIS A 39 -14.80 4.11 -6.75
C HIS A 39 -14.11 2.79 -7.14
N THR A 40 -14.60 2.17 -8.22
CA THR A 40 -14.02 0.92 -8.74
C THR A 40 -12.68 1.17 -9.45
N VAL A 41 -12.52 2.29 -10.15
CA VAL A 41 -11.28 2.67 -10.84
C VAL A 41 -10.19 3.03 -9.83
N VAL A 42 -10.49 3.85 -8.82
CA VAL A 42 -9.52 4.19 -7.75
C VAL A 42 -9.05 2.92 -7.02
N ARG A 43 -9.97 1.99 -6.74
CA ARG A 43 -9.60 0.70 -6.14
C ARG A 43 -8.66 -0.11 -7.04
N LYS A 44 -8.86 -0.08 -8.36
CA LYS A 44 -7.99 -0.76 -9.32
C LYS A 44 -6.61 -0.12 -9.41
N GLU A 45 -6.54 1.21 -9.36
CA GLU A 45 -5.28 1.95 -9.42
C GLU A 45 -4.43 1.72 -8.16
N VAL A 46 -5.06 1.75 -6.97
CA VAL A 46 -4.40 1.39 -5.71
C VAL A 46 -3.92 -0.07 -5.73
N ALA A 47 -4.73 -1.00 -6.23
CA ALA A 47 -4.33 -2.40 -6.35
C ALA A 47 -3.13 -2.59 -7.30
N LYS A 48 -3.08 -1.83 -8.41
CA LYS A 48 -1.95 -1.86 -9.34
C LYS A 48 -0.68 -1.33 -8.68
N SER A 49 -0.76 -0.22 -7.95
CA SER A 49 0.38 0.35 -7.24
C SER A 49 0.93 -0.57 -6.14
N ILE A 50 0.06 -1.33 -5.47
CA ILE A 50 0.47 -2.35 -4.49
C ILE A 50 1.29 -3.45 -5.19
N ILE A 51 0.80 -3.97 -6.32
CA ILE A 51 1.49 -5.02 -7.09
C ILE A 51 2.86 -4.53 -7.60
N GLU A 52 2.94 -3.29 -8.09
CA GLU A 52 4.21 -2.70 -8.54
C GLU A 52 5.21 -2.57 -7.37
N LEU A 53 4.74 -2.15 -6.19
CA LEU A 53 5.58 -2.03 -5.00
C LEU A 53 6.06 -3.40 -4.49
N GLU A 54 5.17 -4.39 -4.45
CA GLU A 54 5.51 -5.78 -4.08
C GLU A 54 6.53 -6.39 -5.04
N SER A 55 6.38 -6.17 -6.34
CA SER A 55 7.37 -6.63 -7.33
C SER A 55 8.74 -5.99 -7.10
N LYS A 56 8.77 -4.71 -6.75
CA LYS A 56 10.02 -4.00 -6.44
C LYS A 56 10.66 -4.50 -5.14
N ILE A 57 9.86 -4.85 -4.14
CA ILE A 57 10.36 -5.48 -2.91
C ILE A 57 10.94 -6.86 -3.21
N ALA A 58 10.25 -7.69 -4.00
CA ALA A 58 10.74 -9.01 -4.37
C ALA A 58 12.06 -8.97 -5.16
N GLU A 59 12.23 -7.97 -6.03
CA GLU A 59 13.50 -7.70 -6.72
C GLU A 59 14.61 -7.36 -5.71
N LEU A 60 14.36 -6.42 -4.79
CA LEU A 60 15.32 -6.07 -3.75
C LEU A 60 15.65 -7.25 -2.81
N GLU A 61 14.66 -8.08 -2.46
CA GLU A 61 14.88 -9.28 -1.65
C GLU A 61 15.76 -10.29 -2.38
N THR A 62 15.54 -10.47 -3.68
CA THR A 62 16.38 -11.33 -4.51
C THR A 62 17.82 -10.81 -4.54
N ASP A 63 18.00 -9.51 -4.79
CA ASP A 63 19.31 -8.86 -4.79
C ASP A 63 20.01 -8.96 -3.42
N TYR A 64 19.27 -8.77 -2.33
CA TYR A 64 19.79 -8.93 -0.98
C TYR A 64 20.22 -10.38 -0.70
N ILE A 65 19.41 -11.37 -1.09
CA ILE A 65 19.74 -12.79 -0.94
C ILE A 65 20.99 -13.14 -1.76
N LEU A 66 21.14 -12.59 -2.97
CA LEU A 66 22.33 -12.77 -3.79
C LEU A 66 23.58 -12.12 -3.15
N ALA A 67 23.46 -10.89 -2.65
CA ALA A 67 24.55 -10.21 -1.96
C ALA A 67 24.96 -10.94 -0.67
N GLN A 68 23.98 -11.42 0.11
CA GLN A 68 24.19 -12.24 1.31
C GLN A 68 24.86 -13.57 0.97
N ASN A 69 24.45 -14.25 -0.10
CA ASN A 69 25.12 -15.47 -0.59
C ASN A 69 26.52 -15.18 -1.14
N SER A 70 26.80 -13.97 -1.61
CA SER A 70 28.17 -13.59 -2.03
C SER A 70 29.11 -13.43 -0.83
N ILE A 71 28.58 -13.07 0.36
CA ILE A 71 29.32 -13.07 1.63
C ILE A 71 29.33 -14.51 2.18
N ASN A 72 29.77 -15.46 1.36
CA ASN A 72 29.98 -16.82 1.81
C ASN A 72 31.36 -16.94 2.46
N THR A 73 31.49 -17.81 3.46
CA THR A 73 32.76 -18.12 4.14
C THR A 73 33.86 -18.51 3.14
N GLU A 74 33.47 -19.08 2.01
CA GLU A 74 34.34 -19.46 0.89
C GLU A 74 35.02 -18.24 0.21
N LEU A 75 34.30 -17.13 0.01
CA LEU A 75 34.88 -15.87 -0.51
C LEU A 75 35.82 -15.21 0.51
N ALA A 76 35.52 -15.34 1.81
CA ALA A 76 36.39 -14.84 2.87
C ALA A 76 37.74 -15.60 2.89
N ILE A 77 37.69 -16.93 2.74
CA ILE A 77 38.89 -17.77 2.64
C ILE A 77 39.69 -17.43 1.36
N GLU A 78 39.01 -17.23 0.22
CA GLU A 78 39.65 -16.85 -1.05
C GLU A 78 40.34 -15.47 -0.99
N LYS A 79 39.75 -14.50 -0.27
CA LYS A 79 40.35 -13.17 -0.03
C LYS A 79 41.49 -13.18 1.00
N GLY A 80 41.89 -14.36 1.50
CA GLY A 80 43.01 -14.53 2.43
C GLY A 80 42.63 -14.35 3.90
N PHE A 81 41.34 -14.31 4.24
CA PHE A 81 40.92 -14.33 5.64
C PHE A 81 41.02 -15.75 6.19
N ILE A 82 41.89 -15.91 7.17
CA ILE A 82 42.14 -17.17 7.86
C ILE A 82 41.03 -17.37 8.90
N PRO A 83 40.33 -18.52 8.94
CA PRO A 83 39.38 -18.80 10.01
C PRO A 83 40.13 -18.78 11.35
N ASN A 84 39.76 -17.83 12.21
CA ASN A 84 40.42 -17.66 13.49
C ASN A 84 39.83 -18.66 14.49
N ASP A 85 40.46 -19.84 14.59
CA ASP A 85 40.16 -20.86 15.62
C ASP A 85 40.55 -20.42 17.04
N ASN A 86 41.14 -19.22 17.20
CA ASN A 86 41.63 -18.74 18.47
C ASN A 86 40.81 -17.54 18.97
N LYS A 87 39.96 -17.84 19.97
CA LYS A 87 39.30 -16.93 20.92
C LYS A 87 38.52 -15.77 20.29
N LYS A 88 37.20 -15.97 20.19
CA LYS A 88 36.21 -14.89 20.06
C LYS A 88 36.35 -13.92 21.24
N LEU A 89 37.07 -12.81 21.02
CA LEU A 89 37.07 -11.68 21.93
C LEU A 89 35.78 -10.90 21.70
N PHE A 90 34.77 -11.21 22.51
CA PHE A 90 33.58 -10.39 22.63
C PHE A 90 33.99 -9.10 23.37
N ALA A 91 33.86 -7.95 22.71
CA ALA A 91 33.98 -6.66 23.37
C ALA A 91 32.70 -6.43 24.19
N ASP A 92 32.70 -6.90 25.42
CA ASP A 92 31.67 -6.56 26.41
C ASP A 92 32.04 -5.23 27.08
N ARG A 93 31.06 -4.34 27.29
CA ARG A 93 31.24 -3.07 27.99
C ARG A 93 31.13 -3.23 29.52
N SER A 94 31.16 -4.46 30.01
CA SER A 94 31.15 -4.76 31.44
C SER A 94 32.57 -4.82 32.02
N VAL A 95 33.06 -3.64 32.44
CA VAL A 95 34.04 -3.41 33.50
C VAL A 95 35.40 -4.13 33.37
N SER A 96 36.37 -3.38 32.85
CA SER A 96 37.79 -3.71 32.87
C SER A 96 38.32 -3.81 34.30
N THR A 97 38.51 -5.03 34.81
CA THR A 97 39.38 -5.27 35.97
C THR A 97 40.60 -6.05 35.49
N LEU A 98 41.66 -5.31 35.16
CA LEU A 98 43.00 -5.81 34.86
C LEU A 98 43.59 -6.43 36.14
N VAL A 99 43.76 -7.76 36.15
CA VAL A 99 44.59 -8.44 37.15
C VAL A 99 45.93 -8.76 36.51
N LEU A 100 46.95 -7.97 36.89
CA LEU A 100 48.35 -8.26 36.59
C LEU A 100 48.81 -9.38 37.52
N SER A 101 48.88 -10.61 37.01
CA SER A 101 49.65 -11.69 37.67
C SER A 101 51.13 -11.39 37.47
N THR A 102 51.73 -10.70 38.45
CA THR A 102 53.18 -10.69 38.66
C THR A 102 53.54 -12.05 39.22
N GLY A 103 54.32 -12.82 38.47
CA GLY A 103 54.87 -14.08 38.89
C GLY A 103 55.96 -13.91 39.95
N ASN A 104 55.86 -14.71 41.01
CA ASN A 104 56.95 -15.52 41.53
C ASN A 104 56.38 -16.72 42.28
#